data_AF-A0A849D6U6-F1
#
_entry.id   AF-A0A849D6U6-F1
#
_cell.length_a   1.000
_cell.length_b   1.000
_cell.length_c   1.000
_cell.angle_alpha   90.00
_cell.angle_beta   90.00
_cell.angle_gamma   90.00
#
_symmetry.space_group_name_H-M   'P 1'
#
loop_
_entity.id
_entity.type
_entity.pdbx_description
1 polymer ?
#
loop_
_entity_poly.entity_id
_entity_poly.type
_entity_poly.pdbx_seq_one_letter_code
_entity_poly.pdbx_strand_id
1 'polypeptide(L)'
;MTKKKKRLKNHRRNEITKGIFTVLERNNTQSFNYKQIASKLGITDTEGRNILIKRLGELTAKKRIQQQQRGKYQAISKGNYVEGVVQITGRGNAYVITDAMDEDIFVPVNRLNRAFNRDKVEVYIFPKTRSNKIEGEVKRIIERKKSSFVGVLDMQKKTAFVRPSDPKMYTDIFIPREHRGKAKDGDKVLVEIYRWNEDEDSPMGSITEVLGKPGEHHTEIHAILAEYGLPAAFPFEVERYAKELDTQILEKEIRKRRDMRDVLTFTIDPKDAKDFDDALSFKVLEGNTYEIGIHIADVSHYVQPDTILEEEAFERATSIYLVDRVVPMLPEVLSNQACSLRPHEEKYTFSAIFHLDQNARVIKEWYGKTVINSDERFAYEEAQHIIETSKPEIPAEISI
;
A
#
# COMPACT_ATOMS: atom_id res chain seq x y z
N MET A 1 -50.38 28.42 -23.43
CA MET A 1 -49.28 28.58 -24.43
C MET A 1 -49.10 27.28 -25.20
N THR A 2 -49.05 27.33 -26.54
CA THR A 2 -48.86 26.15 -27.41
C THR A 2 -47.50 25.47 -27.16
N LYS A 3 -47.42 24.13 -27.26
CA LYS A 3 -46.20 23.32 -27.00
C LYS A 3 -44.96 23.86 -27.74
N LYS A 4 -45.13 24.40 -28.95
CA LYS A 4 -44.08 25.01 -29.80
C LYS A 4 -43.45 26.28 -29.18
N LYS A 5 -44.26 27.19 -28.61
CA LYS A 5 -43.77 28.43 -27.95
C LYS A 5 -43.01 28.13 -26.65
N LYS A 6 -43.41 27.10 -25.91
CA LYS A 6 -42.72 26.65 -24.67
C LYS A 6 -41.33 26.08 -24.97
N ARG A 7 -41.16 25.35 -26.08
CA ARG A 7 -39.88 24.78 -26.53
C ARG A 7 -38.86 25.87 -26.92
N LEU A 8 -39.30 26.88 -27.69
CA LEU A 8 -38.46 28.01 -28.10
C LEU A 8 -37.98 28.86 -26.92
N LYS A 9 -38.86 29.11 -25.94
CA LYS A 9 -38.51 29.86 -24.72
C LYS A 9 -37.49 29.11 -23.83
N ASN A 10 -37.60 27.79 -23.76
CA ASN A 10 -36.62 26.95 -23.05
C ASN A 10 -35.26 26.89 -23.76
N HIS A 11 -35.24 26.85 -25.09
CA HIS A 11 -34.01 26.89 -25.88
C HIS A 11 -33.22 28.18 -25.62
N ARG A 12 -33.89 29.32 -25.78
CA ARG A 12 -33.30 30.65 -25.57
C ARG A 12 -32.79 30.85 -24.13
N ARG A 13 -33.51 30.30 -23.14
CA ARG A 13 -33.06 30.30 -21.74
C ARG A 13 -31.76 29.51 -21.53
N ASN A 14 -31.63 28.38 -22.19
CA ASN A 14 -30.45 27.53 -22.09
C ASN A 14 -29.24 28.16 -22.81
N GLU A 15 -29.44 28.80 -23.97
CA GLU A 15 -28.40 29.55 -24.67
C GLU A 15 -27.87 30.72 -23.83
N ILE A 16 -28.76 31.51 -23.24
CA ILE A 16 -28.36 32.60 -22.34
C ILE A 16 -27.60 32.06 -21.13
N THR A 17 -28.01 30.91 -20.57
CA THR A 17 -27.29 30.28 -19.46
C THR A 17 -25.88 29.86 -19.86
N LYS A 18 -25.71 29.20 -21.01
CA LYS A 18 -24.39 28.83 -21.53
C LYS A 18 -23.52 30.06 -21.77
N GLY A 19 -24.10 31.11 -22.39
CA GLY A 19 -23.41 32.37 -22.64
C GLY A 19 -22.91 33.06 -21.37
N ILE A 20 -23.71 33.07 -20.28
CA ILE A 20 -23.28 33.62 -18.98
C ILE A 20 -21.99 32.93 -18.51
N PHE A 21 -21.95 31.60 -18.52
CA PHE A 21 -20.76 30.85 -18.12
C PHE A 21 -19.58 31.17 -19.04
N THR A 22 -19.76 31.16 -20.36
CA THR A 22 -18.69 31.50 -21.31
C THR A 22 -18.07 32.88 -21.07
N VAL A 23 -18.87 33.89 -20.75
CA VAL A 23 -18.38 35.25 -20.48
C VAL A 23 -17.62 35.32 -19.17
N LEU A 24 -18.16 34.70 -18.11
CA LEU A 24 -17.58 34.76 -16.77
C LEU A 24 -16.36 33.85 -16.60
N GLU A 25 -16.33 32.69 -17.23
CA GLU A 25 -15.20 31.74 -17.17
C GLU A 25 -13.99 32.22 -17.99
N ARG A 26 -14.22 32.87 -19.15
CA ARG A 26 -13.14 33.51 -19.92
C ARG A 26 -12.48 34.68 -19.20
N ASN A 27 -13.12 35.20 -18.13
CA ASN A 27 -12.67 36.36 -17.38
C ASN A 27 -12.79 36.08 -15.88
N ASN A 28 -12.21 34.97 -15.43
CA ASN A 28 -12.38 34.40 -14.08
C ASN A 28 -11.98 35.34 -12.92
N THR A 29 -11.20 36.40 -13.18
CA THR A 29 -10.79 37.41 -12.19
C THR A 29 -11.60 38.71 -12.22
N GLN A 30 -12.43 38.93 -13.25
CA GLN A 30 -13.18 40.17 -13.43
C GLN A 30 -14.67 40.00 -13.12
N SER A 31 -15.27 41.03 -12.53
CA SER A 31 -16.71 41.07 -12.29
C SER A 31 -17.43 41.95 -13.33
N PHE A 32 -18.58 41.48 -13.81
CA PHE A 32 -19.37 42.15 -14.86
C PHE A 32 -20.79 42.43 -14.38
N ASN A 33 -21.33 43.59 -14.77
CA ASN A 33 -22.74 43.88 -14.59
C ASN A 33 -23.60 43.27 -15.71
N TYR A 34 -24.92 43.22 -15.51
CA TYR A 34 -25.83 42.61 -16.48
C TYR A 34 -25.80 43.27 -17.87
N LYS A 35 -25.51 44.59 -17.96
CA LYS A 35 -25.40 45.31 -19.24
C LYS A 35 -24.14 44.89 -20.00
N GLN A 36 -23.02 44.72 -19.29
CA GLN A 36 -21.76 44.25 -19.86
C GLN A 36 -21.87 42.80 -20.36
N ILE A 37 -22.51 41.92 -19.58
CA ILE A 37 -22.78 40.54 -19.98
C ILE A 37 -23.73 40.52 -21.19
N ALA A 38 -24.80 41.32 -21.19
CA ALA A 38 -25.72 41.42 -22.32
C ALA A 38 -25.01 41.89 -23.60
N SER A 39 -24.13 42.90 -23.50
CA SER A 39 -23.36 43.41 -24.62
C SER A 39 -22.42 42.35 -25.20
N LYS A 40 -21.72 41.60 -24.34
CA LYS A 40 -20.80 40.52 -24.77
C LYS A 40 -21.54 39.32 -25.39
N LEU A 41 -22.81 39.12 -25.03
CA LEU A 41 -23.68 38.07 -25.58
C LEU A 41 -24.53 38.54 -26.76
N GLY A 42 -24.41 39.79 -27.22
CA GLY A 42 -25.19 40.33 -28.33
C GLY A 42 -26.70 40.50 -28.02
N ILE A 43 -27.09 40.56 -26.75
CA ILE A 43 -28.50 40.64 -26.33
C ILE A 43 -28.96 42.10 -26.33
N THR A 44 -29.72 42.49 -27.34
CA THR A 44 -30.19 43.88 -27.56
C THR A 44 -31.67 44.08 -27.24
N ASP A 45 -32.46 43.02 -27.14
CA ASP A 45 -33.91 43.08 -26.92
C ASP A 45 -34.30 43.00 -25.43
N THR A 46 -35.43 43.61 -25.08
CA THR A 46 -35.93 43.70 -23.71
C THR A 46 -36.26 42.34 -23.10
N GLU A 47 -36.82 41.42 -23.89
CA GLU A 47 -37.17 40.08 -23.41
C GLU A 47 -35.92 39.27 -23.02
N GLY A 48 -34.88 39.30 -23.87
CA GLY A 48 -33.60 38.65 -23.62
C GLY A 48 -32.88 39.19 -22.38
N ARG A 49 -32.92 40.52 -22.17
CA ARG A 49 -32.34 41.14 -20.96
C ARG A 49 -33.05 40.70 -19.68
N ASN A 50 -34.38 40.62 -19.69
CA ASN A 50 -35.15 40.16 -18.54
C ASN A 50 -34.86 38.69 -18.20
N ILE A 51 -34.68 37.84 -19.23
CA ILE A 51 -34.27 36.44 -19.04
C ILE A 51 -32.86 36.37 -18.45
N LEU A 52 -31.90 37.16 -18.97
CA LEU A 52 -30.53 37.22 -18.46
C LEU A 52 -30.49 37.61 -16.97
N ILE A 53 -31.19 38.69 -16.58
CA ILE A 53 -31.24 39.17 -15.18
C ILE A 53 -31.81 38.08 -14.27
N LYS A 54 -32.92 37.46 -14.67
CA LYS A 54 -33.53 36.36 -13.90
C LYS A 54 -32.58 35.19 -13.74
N ARG A 55 -31.84 34.82 -14.80
CA ARG A 55 -30.86 33.73 -14.76
C ARG A 55 -29.64 34.04 -13.90
N LEU A 56 -29.13 35.28 -13.92
CA LEU A 56 -28.06 35.69 -13.01
C LEU A 56 -28.50 35.56 -11.55
N GLY A 57 -29.73 35.97 -11.22
CA GLY A 57 -30.31 35.75 -9.88
C GLY A 57 -30.44 34.27 -9.51
N GLU A 58 -31.01 33.44 -10.40
CA GLU A 58 -31.16 31.99 -10.19
C GLU A 58 -29.81 31.26 -10.04
N LEU A 59 -28.79 31.64 -10.82
CA LEU A 59 -27.45 31.05 -10.76
C LEU A 59 -26.68 31.49 -9.51
N THR A 60 -26.88 32.73 -9.05
CA THR A 60 -26.31 33.24 -7.80
C THR A 60 -26.94 32.52 -6.59
N ALA A 61 -28.27 32.39 -6.56
CA ALA A 61 -29.00 31.67 -5.51
C ALA A 61 -28.59 30.18 -5.44
N LYS A 62 -28.28 29.57 -6.59
CA LYS A 62 -27.77 28.19 -6.69
C LYS A 62 -26.26 28.07 -6.47
N LYS A 63 -25.57 29.14 -6.05
CA LYS A 63 -24.11 29.18 -5.84
C LYS A 63 -23.32 28.64 -7.04
N ARG A 64 -23.75 28.96 -8.27
CA ARG A 64 -23.02 28.64 -9.51
C ARG A 64 -22.19 29.81 -10.05
N ILE A 65 -22.50 31.03 -9.61
CA ILE A 65 -21.74 32.27 -9.85
C ILE A 65 -21.78 33.11 -8.56
N GLN A 66 -20.82 34.02 -8.38
CA GLN A 66 -20.73 34.87 -7.20
C GLN A 66 -21.08 36.32 -7.56
N GLN A 67 -21.75 37.01 -6.64
CA GLN A 67 -22.00 38.43 -6.73
C GLN A 67 -21.08 39.18 -5.76
N GLN A 68 -19.95 39.72 -6.23
CA GLN A 68 -18.99 40.45 -5.37
C GLN A 68 -19.57 41.77 -4.84
N GLN A 69 -20.34 42.46 -5.67
CA GLN A 69 -21.00 43.73 -5.34
C GLN A 69 -22.41 43.71 -5.93
N ARG A 70 -23.34 44.49 -5.36
CA ARG A 70 -24.72 44.56 -5.86
C ARG A 70 -24.74 44.83 -7.37
N GLY A 71 -25.24 43.87 -8.14
CA GLY A 71 -25.33 43.95 -9.60
C GLY A 71 -24.08 43.58 -10.40
N LYS A 72 -22.97 43.14 -9.77
CA LYS A 72 -21.75 42.64 -10.44
C LYS A 72 -21.52 41.16 -10.15
N TYR A 73 -21.37 40.37 -11.21
CA TYR A 73 -21.28 38.91 -11.15
C TYR A 73 -19.91 38.42 -11.65
N GLN A 74 -19.41 37.35 -11.05
CA GLN A 74 -18.16 36.68 -11.38
C GLN A 74 -18.39 35.16 -11.37
N ALA A 75 -17.57 34.42 -12.12
CA ALA A 75 -17.55 32.96 -11.98
C ALA A 75 -17.14 32.61 -10.54
N ILE A 76 -17.80 31.60 -9.94
CA ILE A 76 -17.23 30.94 -8.77
C ILE A 76 -16.12 30.08 -9.33
N SER A 77 -14.86 30.50 -9.18
CA SER A 77 -13.82 29.50 -9.13
C SER A 77 -14.12 28.68 -7.88
N LYS A 78 -14.63 27.45 -8.04
CA LYS A 78 -14.19 26.42 -7.10
C LYS A 78 -12.68 26.53 -7.19
N GLY A 79 -12.06 26.99 -6.11
CA GLY A 79 -10.72 27.58 -6.17
C GLY A 79 -9.77 26.65 -6.90
N ASN A 80 -8.67 27.17 -7.40
CA ASN A 80 -7.66 26.37 -8.09
C ASN A 80 -7.00 25.31 -7.18
N TYR A 81 -7.64 24.90 -6.10
CA TYR A 81 -7.23 23.88 -5.16
C TYR A 81 -7.68 22.52 -5.64
N VAL A 82 -6.74 21.58 -5.70
CA VAL A 82 -7.02 20.16 -5.93
C VAL A 82 -6.28 19.33 -4.89
N GLU A 83 -6.84 18.18 -4.55
CA GLU A 83 -6.15 17.19 -3.74
C GLU A 83 -5.32 16.28 -4.64
N GLY A 84 -4.14 15.90 -4.19
CA GLY A 84 -3.31 14.94 -4.90
C GLY A 84 -2.19 14.38 -4.03
N VAL A 85 -1.39 13.50 -4.61
CA VAL A 85 -0.27 12.83 -3.96
C VAL A 85 1.04 13.42 -4.45
N VAL A 86 1.89 13.84 -3.52
CA VAL A 86 3.22 14.39 -3.84
C VAL A 86 4.16 13.30 -4.35
N GLN A 87 4.86 13.58 -5.44
CA GLN A 87 6.00 12.80 -5.92
C GLN A 87 7.22 13.69 -6.00
N ILE A 88 8.15 13.52 -5.05
CA ILE A 88 9.38 14.30 -4.98
C ILE A 88 10.44 13.70 -5.92
N THR A 89 11.12 14.57 -6.65
CA THR A 89 12.29 14.26 -7.48
C THR A 89 13.58 14.46 -6.68
N GLY A 90 14.69 13.83 -7.07
CA GLY A 90 15.96 13.92 -6.33
C GLY A 90 16.60 15.33 -6.25
N ARG A 91 16.00 16.36 -6.84
CA ARG A 91 16.42 17.78 -6.69
C ARG A 91 15.50 18.58 -5.76
N GLY A 92 14.59 17.93 -5.05
CA GLY A 92 13.64 18.55 -4.12
C GLY A 92 12.38 19.15 -4.77
N ASN A 93 12.32 19.31 -6.10
CA ASN A 93 11.07 19.65 -6.78
C ASN A 93 10.12 18.45 -6.77
N ALA A 94 8.81 18.70 -6.90
CA ALA A 94 7.82 17.63 -6.95
C ALA A 94 6.81 17.80 -8.09
N TYR A 95 6.12 16.70 -8.36
CA TYR A 95 4.88 16.66 -9.11
C TYR A 95 3.77 16.22 -8.18
N VAL A 96 2.58 16.79 -8.32
CA VAL A 96 1.39 16.34 -7.60
C VAL A 96 0.44 15.69 -8.60
N ILE A 97 0.20 14.40 -8.37
CA ILE A 97 -0.70 13.57 -9.18
C ILE A 97 -2.09 13.65 -8.56
N THR A 98 -3.11 13.90 -9.38
CA THR A 98 -4.49 14.04 -8.95
C THR A 98 -5.43 13.43 -9.98
N ASP A 99 -6.52 12.82 -9.53
CA ASP A 99 -7.57 12.32 -10.42
C ASP A 99 -8.42 13.45 -11.04
N ALA A 100 -8.21 14.70 -10.60
CA ALA A 100 -8.96 15.85 -11.08
C ALA A 100 -8.51 16.32 -12.48
N MET A 101 -7.34 15.90 -12.96
CA MET A 101 -6.80 16.25 -14.28
C MET A 101 -5.77 15.23 -14.77
N ASP A 102 -5.60 15.16 -16.08
CA ASP A 102 -4.66 14.24 -16.72
C ASP A 102 -3.19 14.71 -16.67
N GLU A 103 -2.95 16.00 -16.43
CA GLU A 103 -1.61 16.61 -16.38
C GLU A 103 -1.13 16.76 -14.92
N ASP A 104 0.09 16.31 -14.63
CA ASP A 104 0.70 16.49 -13.31
C ASP A 104 1.01 17.95 -13.00
N ILE A 105 0.84 18.33 -11.72
CA ILE A 105 1.10 19.70 -11.26
C ILE A 105 2.53 19.82 -10.76
N PHE A 106 3.36 20.61 -11.43
CA PHE A 106 4.71 20.89 -10.98
C PHE A 106 4.71 21.82 -9.76
N VAL A 107 5.42 21.42 -8.71
CA VAL A 107 5.61 22.22 -7.49
C VAL A 107 7.11 22.38 -7.24
N PRO A 108 7.66 23.60 -7.32
CA PRO A 108 9.07 23.82 -6.99
C PRO A 108 9.31 23.64 -5.48
N VAL A 109 10.54 23.29 -5.09
CA VAL A 109 10.91 22.96 -3.70
C VAL A 109 10.48 24.02 -2.67
N ASN A 110 10.60 25.30 -3.02
CA ASN A 110 10.22 26.44 -2.16
C ASN A 110 8.70 26.63 -2.00
N ARG A 111 7.89 25.80 -2.66
CA ARG A 111 6.42 25.82 -2.63
C ARG A 111 5.82 24.48 -2.18
N LEU A 112 6.65 23.59 -1.65
CA LEU A 112 6.21 22.29 -1.10
C LEU A 112 5.52 22.39 0.24
N ASN A 113 5.69 23.51 0.96
CA ASN A 113 5.14 23.70 2.30
C ASN A 113 5.39 22.48 3.21
N ARG A 114 6.65 22.00 3.22
CA ARG A 114 7.12 20.92 4.10
C ARG A 114 6.47 19.55 3.84
N ALA A 115 5.80 19.37 2.70
CA ALA A 115 5.28 18.08 2.30
C ALA A 115 6.41 17.10 1.98
N PHE A 116 6.23 15.84 2.36
CA PHE A 116 7.12 14.74 2.01
C PHE A 116 6.63 14.00 0.78
N ASN A 117 7.52 13.16 0.24
CA ASN A 117 7.18 12.27 -0.84
C ASN A 117 6.02 11.34 -0.40
N ARG A 118 5.03 11.18 -1.27
CA ARG A 118 3.79 10.43 -1.05
C ARG A 118 2.78 11.03 -0.06
N ASP A 119 3.03 12.21 0.51
CA ASP A 119 2.01 12.91 1.28
C ASP A 119 0.78 13.23 0.41
N LYS A 120 -0.40 13.14 1.00
CA LYS A 120 -1.62 13.66 0.40
C LYS A 120 -1.74 15.14 0.74
N VAL A 121 -1.91 15.98 -0.28
CA VAL A 121 -1.85 17.43 -0.14
C VAL A 121 -2.99 18.12 -0.87
N GLU A 122 -3.30 19.33 -0.43
CA GLU A 122 -4.11 20.30 -1.15
C GLU A 122 -3.19 21.30 -1.85
N VAL A 123 -3.30 21.40 -3.18
CA VAL A 123 -2.42 22.23 -4.03
C VAL A 123 -3.22 23.32 -4.71
N TYR A 124 -2.76 24.56 -4.58
CA TYR A 124 -3.25 25.69 -5.37
C TYR A 124 -2.52 25.75 -6.72
N ILE A 125 -3.28 25.66 -7.81
CA ILE A 125 -2.81 25.74 -9.19
C ILE A 125 -2.76 27.21 -9.64
N PHE A 126 -1.62 27.62 -10.17
CA PHE A 126 -1.46 28.96 -10.73
C PHE A 126 -2.18 29.09 -12.08
N PRO A 127 -2.68 30.28 -12.43
CA PRO A 127 -3.19 30.54 -13.78
C PRO A 127 -2.13 30.22 -14.83
N LYS A 128 -2.50 29.52 -15.91
CA LYS A 128 -1.58 29.13 -16.99
C LYS A 128 -0.81 30.37 -17.49
N THR A 129 0.52 30.32 -17.39
CA THR A 129 1.41 31.33 -17.99
C THR A 129 1.71 30.93 -19.44
N ARG A 130 2.60 31.64 -20.15
CA ARG A 130 3.07 31.23 -21.49
C ARG A 130 3.81 29.88 -21.50
N SER A 131 4.14 29.34 -20.32
CA SER A 131 4.71 27.99 -20.15
C SER A 131 3.64 26.94 -20.36
N ASN A 132 4.01 25.83 -21.01
CA ASN A 132 3.11 24.71 -21.26
C ASN A 132 2.91 23.79 -20.04
N LYS A 133 3.58 24.06 -18.91
CA LYS A 133 3.48 23.25 -17.67
C LYS A 133 2.50 23.84 -16.67
N ILE A 134 1.69 22.99 -16.06
CA ILE A 134 0.84 23.37 -14.92
C ILE A 134 1.72 23.50 -13.68
N GLU A 135 1.70 24.67 -13.04
CA GLU A 135 2.44 24.92 -11.81
C GLU A 135 1.49 25.14 -10.64
N GLY A 136 1.93 24.76 -9.44
CA GLY A 136 1.16 24.98 -8.21
C GLY A 136 2.02 25.19 -6.97
N GLU A 137 1.33 25.34 -5.85
CA GLU A 137 1.89 25.48 -4.51
C GLU A 137 1.09 24.63 -3.52
N VAL A 138 1.77 23.82 -2.72
CA VAL A 138 1.13 23.06 -1.65
C VAL A 138 0.67 24.02 -0.57
N LYS A 139 -0.63 24.04 -0.28
CA LYS A 139 -1.21 24.92 0.74
C LYS A 139 -1.44 24.21 2.05
N ARG A 140 -1.73 22.90 2.00
CA ARG A 140 -1.97 22.09 3.19
C ARG A 140 -1.57 20.64 2.95
N ILE A 141 -0.97 20.03 3.95
CA ILE A 141 -0.79 18.58 4.02
C ILE A 141 -2.07 18.01 4.64
N ILE A 142 -2.77 17.18 3.89
CA ILE A 142 -4.02 16.53 4.31
C ILE A 142 -3.69 15.30 5.15
N GLU A 143 -2.73 14.52 4.67
CA GLU A 143 -2.32 13.26 5.30
C GLU A 143 -0.82 13.06 5.05
N ARG A 144 -0.05 12.83 6.12
CA ARG A 144 1.37 12.46 5.99
C ARG A 144 1.48 10.96 5.75
N LYS A 145 2.30 10.55 4.80
CA LYS A 145 2.52 9.12 4.52
C LYS A 145 3.45 8.46 5.55
N LYS A 146 4.49 9.16 5.98
CA LYS A 146 5.43 8.69 7.01
C LYS A 146 6.01 9.86 7.81
N SER A 147 6.36 9.59 9.06
CA SER A 147 7.04 10.52 9.98
C SER A 147 8.39 9.97 10.46
N SER A 148 8.65 8.68 10.26
CA SER A 148 9.92 8.02 10.56
C SER A 148 10.84 7.96 9.34
N PHE A 149 12.13 8.18 9.55
CA PHE A 149 13.16 8.16 8.52
C PHE A 149 14.42 7.47 9.03
N VAL A 150 15.11 6.75 8.15
CA VAL A 150 16.46 6.22 8.42
C VAL A 150 17.49 7.19 7.90
N GLY A 151 18.58 7.39 8.65
CA GLY A 151 19.68 8.23 8.21
C GLY A 151 20.93 8.07 9.05
N VAL A 152 21.97 8.82 8.71
CA VAL A 152 23.23 8.85 9.47
C VAL A 152 23.27 10.09 10.35
N LEU A 153 23.51 9.89 11.64
CA LEU A 153 23.68 10.97 12.59
C LEU A 153 25.02 11.68 12.37
N ASP A 154 24.97 12.97 12.08
CA ASP A 154 26.11 13.88 11.96
C ASP A 154 26.08 14.86 13.15
N MET A 155 27.09 14.76 14.00
CA MET A 155 27.21 15.55 15.22
C MET A 155 28.33 16.58 15.09
N GLN A 156 27.96 17.85 15.20
CA GLN A 156 28.89 18.96 15.38
C GLN A 156 28.94 19.38 16.85
N LYS A 157 29.87 20.29 17.20
CA LYS A 157 30.11 20.72 18.59
C LYS A 157 28.87 21.20 19.35
N LYS A 158 27.86 21.74 18.66
CA LYS A 158 26.65 22.31 19.26
C LYS A 158 25.34 21.81 18.65
N THR A 159 25.39 21.09 17.53
CA THR A 159 24.21 20.70 16.75
C THR A 159 24.36 19.25 16.31
N ALA A 160 23.23 18.57 16.11
CA ALA A 160 23.21 17.23 15.57
C ALA A 160 22.09 17.14 14.53
N PHE A 161 22.40 16.53 13.39
CA PHE A 161 21.45 16.34 12.30
C PHE A 161 21.48 14.89 11.87
N VAL A 162 20.33 14.33 11.53
CA VAL A 162 20.26 13.07 10.80
C VAL A 162 20.15 13.40 9.33
N ARG A 163 21.12 12.93 8.54
CA ARG A 163 21.09 12.96 7.08
C ARG A 163 20.32 11.75 6.57
N PRO A 164 19.10 11.92 6.05
CA PRO A 164 18.25 10.80 5.67
C PRO A 164 18.87 9.99 4.51
N SER A 165 18.65 8.67 4.52
CA SER A 165 19.13 7.78 3.46
C SER A 165 18.29 7.86 2.18
N ASP A 166 17.00 8.21 2.30
CA ASP A 166 16.10 8.43 1.17
C ASP A 166 16.49 9.71 0.40
N PRO A 167 16.95 9.63 -0.86
CA PRO A 167 17.37 10.79 -1.64
C PRO A 167 16.21 11.73 -2.03
N LYS A 168 14.95 11.33 -1.78
CA LYS A 168 13.77 12.20 -1.96
C LYS A 168 13.48 13.05 -0.73
N MET A 169 14.13 12.78 0.39
CA MET A 169 14.09 13.65 1.56
C MET A 169 15.06 14.83 1.32
N TYR A 170 14.50 16.02 1.14
CA TYR A 170 15.22 17.20 0.64
C TYR A 170 15.78 18.11 1.76
N THR A 171 15.66 17.69 3.02
CA THR A 171 16.19 18.42 4.18
C THR A 171 16.69 17.44 5.22
N ASP A 172 17.67 17.87 6.01
CA ASP A 172 18.18 17.14 7.15
C ASP A 172 17.26 17.31 8.35
N ILE A 173 17.28 16.34 9.28
CA ILE A 173 16.44 16.35 10.47
C ILE A 173 17.27 16.78 11.66
N PHE A 174 16.91 17.89 12.30
CA PHE A 174 17.60 18.39 13.49
C PHE A 174 17.27 17.53 14.71
N ILE A 175 18.28 17.13 15.47
CA ILE A 175 18.13 16.34 16.69
C ILE A 175 18.57 17.15 17.91
N PRO A 176 17.62 17.63 18.74
CA PRO A 176 17.95 18.27 20.01
C PRO A 176 18.72 17.34 20.94
N ARG A 177 19.52 17.92 21.85
CA ARG A 177 20.46 17.17 22.68
C ARG A 177 19.81 16.08 23.51
N GLU A 178 18.63 16.37 24.04
CA GLU A 178 17.76 15.53 24.86
C GLU A 178 17.11 14.38 24.06
N HIS A 179 16.99 14.52 22.74
CA HIS A 179 16.34 13.58 21.83
C HIS A 179 17.33 12.66 21.08
N ARG A 180 18.61 12.68 21.46
CA ARG A 180 19.67 11.83 20.85
C ARG A 180 19.75 10.42 21.44
N GLY A 181 19.26 10.22 22.66
CA GLY A 181 19.42 8.95 23.37
C GLY A 181 20.89 8.53 23.51
N LYS A 182 21.20 7.29 23.09
CA LYS A 182 22.54 6.69 23.16
C LYS A 182 23.33 6.77 21.84
N ALA A 183 22.77 7.40 20.81
CA ALA A 183 23.39 7.46 19.49
C ALA A 183 24.70 8.26 19.52
N LYS A 184 25.67 7.79 18.74
CA LYS A 184 26.98 8.40 18.55
C LYS A 184 27.11 8.97 17.15
N ASP A 185 28.05 9.87 16.98
CA ASP A 185 28.38 10.42 15.67
C ASP A 185 28.71 9.31 14.66
N GLY A 186 28.16 9.44 13.46
CA GLY A 186 28.27 8.48 12.37
C GLY A 186 27.42 7.20 12.54
N ASP A 187 26.60 7.07 13.59
CA ASP A 187 25.66 5.94 13.68
C ASP A 187 24.55 6.07 12.64
N LYS A 188 24.13 4.95 12.08
CA LYS A 188 22.88 4.85 11.33
C LYS A 188 21.73 4.68 12.34
N VAL A 189 20.69 5.50 12.20
CA VAL A 189 19.62 5.62 13.18
C VAL A 189 18.25 5.71 12.51
N LEU A 190 17.23 5.28 13.25
CA LEU A 190 15.83 5.58 12.96
C LEU A 190 15.44 6.84 13.75
N VAL A 191 14.88 7.83 13.05
CA VAL A 191 14.42 9.09 13.63
C VAL A 191 12.95 9.32 13.34
N GLU A 192 12.20 9.73 14.35
CA GLU A 192 10.80 10.13 14.25
C GLU A 192 10.69 11.66 14.27
N ILE A 193 10.07 12.26 13.25
CA ILE A 193 9.80 13.70 13.20
C ILE A 193 8.57 14.02 14.05
N TYR A 194 8.73 14.91 15.03
CA TYR A 194 7.62 15.34 15.90
C TYR A 194 7.24 16.81 15.73
N ARG A 195 8.08 17.64 15.08
CA ARG A 195 7.80 19.08 14.91
C ARG A 195 8.51 19.66 13.69
N TRP A 196 7.88 20.61 13.01
CA TRP A 196 8.51 21.44 11.99
C TRP A 196 7.83 22.81 11.93
N ASN A 197 8.43 23.84 12.54
CA ASN A 197 7.84 25.18 12.55
C ASN A 197 7.95 25.86 11.17
N GLU A 198 7.22 26.96 10.95
CA GLU A 198 7.24 27.69 9.66
C GLU A 198 8.56 28.41 9.39
N ASP A 199 9.23 28.86 10.45
CA ASP A 199 10.48 29.63 10.36
C ASP A 199 11.73 28.74 10.39
N GLU A 200 11.58 27.42 10.30
CA GLU A 200 12.66 26.44 10.42
C GLU A 200 12.94 25.72 9.09
N ASP A 201 14.20 25.69 8.68
CA ASP A 201 14.65 24.99 7.47
C ASP A 201 14.59 23.46 7.60
N SER A 202 14.69 22.95 8.83
CA SER A 202 14.76 21.52 9.15
C SER A 202 13.72 21.13 10.19
N PRO A 203 13.05 19.97 10.03
CA PRO A 203 12.20 19.40 11.07
C PRO A 203 13.03 18.98 12.30
N MET A 204 12.39 18.99 13.46
CA MET A 204 12.92 18.39 14.68
C MET A 204 12.49 16.93 14.79
N GLY A 205 13.46 16.08 15.10
CA GLY A 205 13.24 14.65 15.27
C GLY A 205 13.80 14.10 16.58
N SER A 206 13.30 12.93 16.95
CA SER A 206 13.79 12.13 18.08
C SER A 206 14.33 10.80 17.57
N ILE A 207 15.53 10.43 18.01
CA ILE A 207 16.10 9.12 17.68
C ILE A 207 15.31 8.07 18.45
N THR A 208 14.65 7.18 17.73
CA THR A 208 13.89 6.07 18.30
C THR A 208 14.74 4.81 18.41
N GLU A 209 15.66 4.61 17.48
CA GLU A 209 16.52 3.42 17.45
C GLU A 209 17.92 3.72 16.88
N VAL A 210 18.93 3.07 17.45
CA VAL A 210 20.29 3.05 16.90
C VAL A 210 20.48 1.72 16.18
N LEU A 211 20.59 1.77 14.85
CA LEU A 211 20.65 0.58 14.01
C LEU A 211 22.06 -0.02 13.97
N GLY A 212 23.09 0.84 14.08
CA GLY A 212 24.50 0.43 14.12
C GLY A 212 25.41 1.30 13.27
N LYS A 213 26.53 0.76 12.77
CA LYS A 213 27.46 1.50 11.91
C LYS A 213 27.15 1.31 10.42
N PRO A 214 27.17 2.38 9.61
CA PRO A 214 27.02 2.27 8.16
C PRO A 214 28.04 1.30 7.55
N GLY A 215 27.58 0.47 6.61
CA GLY A 215 28.40 -0.54 5.93
C GLY A 215 28.48 -1.89 6.64
N GLU A 216 28.01 -2.01 7.89
CA GLU A 216 27.86 -3.30 8.55
C GLU A 216 26.60 -4.01 8.03
N HIS A 217 26.73 -5.30 7.69
CA HIS A 217 25.66 -6.08 7.06
C HIS A 217 24.33 -6.02 7.82
N HIS A 218 24.37 -6.27 9.13
CA HIS A 218 23.17 -6.26 9.98
C HIS A 218 22.50 -4.87 10.05
N THR A 219 23.32 -3.81 10.13
CA THR A 219 22.86 -2.42 10.15
C THR A 219 22.17 -2.06 8.84
N GLU A 220 22.71 -2.47 7.69
CA GLU A 220 22.12 -2.19 6.38
C GLU A 220 20.79 -2.92 6.19
N ILE A 221 20.69 -4.18 6.64
CA ILE A 221 19.43 -4.93 6.58
C ILE A 221 18.36 -4.28 7.46
N HIS A 222 18.67 -3.94 8.71
CA HIS A 222 17.71 -3.25 9.59
C HIS A 222 17.31 -1.87 9.07
N ALA A 223 18.24 -1.15 8.44
CA ALA A 223 17.95 0.12 7.78
C ALA A 223 16.95 -0.04 6.63
N ILE A 224 17.12 -1.07 5.78
CA ILE A 224 16.18 -1.37 4.69
C ILE A 224 14.80 -1.68 5.28
N LEU A 225 14.72 -2.56 6.29
CA LEU A 225 13.45 -2.91 6.93
C LEU A 225 12.73 -1.66 7.46
N ALA A 226 13.43 -0.82 8.21
CA ALA A 226 12.85 0.40 8.76
C ALA A 226 12.46 1.44 7.69
N GLU A 227 13.23 1.56 6.60
CA GLU A 227 12.95 2.50 5.50
C GLU A 227 11.66 2.13 4.73
N TYR A 228 11.41 0.83 4.57
CA TYR A 228 10.19 0.32 3.94
C TYR A 228 9.03 0.12 4.93
N GLY A 229 9.23 0.42 6.23
CA GLY A 229 8.22 0.25 7.26
C GLY A 229 7.88 -1.21 7.56
N LEU A 230 8.84 -2.12 7.34
CA LEU A 230 8.68 -3.55 7.55
C LEU A 230 8.99 -3.91 9.02
N PRO A 231 8.07 -4.56 9.73
CA PRO A 231 8.26 -4.87 11.14
C PRO A 231 9.34 -5.95 11.32
N ALA A 232 10.40 -5.62 12.06
CA ALA A 232 11.50 -6.57 12.33
C ALA A 232 11.13 -7.66 13.34
N ALA A 233 10.12 -7.42 14.19
CA ALA A 233 9.68 -8.32 15.25
C ALA A 233 8.15 -8.31 15.36
N PHE A 234 7.60 -9.34 16.00
CA PHE A 234 6.18 -9.36 16.35
C PHE A 234 5.92 -8.54 17.62
N PRO A 235 4.73 -7.94 17.76
CA PRO A 235 4.31 -7.37 19.02
C PRO A 235 4.33 -8.43 20.14
N PHE A 236 4.70 -8.02 21.35
CA PHE A 236 4.86 -8.94 22.49
C PHE A 236 3.59 -9.75 22.79
N GLU A 237 2.42 -9.12 22.67
CA GLU A 237 1.12 -9.76 22.87
C GLU A 237 0.82 -10.83 21.82
N VAL A 238 1.18 -10.59 20.54
CA VAL A 238 1.04 -11.56 19.45
C VAL A 238 1.94 -12.77 19.70
N GLU A 239 3.22 -12.56 20.04
CA GLU A 239 4.11 -13.68 20.34
C GLU A 239 3.62 -14.51 21.53
N ARG A 240 3.14 -13.83 22.58
CA ARG A 240 2.63 -14.50 23.77
C ARG A 240 1.39 -15.32 23.45
N TYR A 241 0.43 -14.74 22.72
CA TYR A 241 -0.77 -15.44 22.30
C TYR A 241 -0.42 -16.67 21.45
N ALA A 242 0.51 -16.53 20.50
CA ALA A 242 0.96 -17.66 19.67
C ALA A 242 1.58 -18.79 20.51
N LYS A 243 2.38 -18.46 21.53
CA LYS A 243 3.01 -19.43 22.44
C LYS A 243 2.01 -20.14 23.36
N GLU A 244 0.86 -19.51 23.64
CA GLU A 244 -0.22 -20.09 24.45
C GLU A 244 -1.17 -20.99 23.62
N LEU A 245 -1.02 -21.06 22.29
CA LEU A 245 -1.82 -21.95 21.45
C LEU A 245 -1.53 -23.43 21.74
N ASP A 246 -2.61 -24.21 21.85
CA ASP A 246 -2.51 -25.66 21.87
C ASP A 246 -2.26 -26.17 20.44
N THR A 247 -1.03 -26.60 20.18
CA THR A 247 -0.58 -27.14 18.89
C THR A 247 -0.58 -28.68 18.86
N GLN A 248 -1.11 -29.32 19.90
CA GLN A 248 -1.21 -30.78 19.94
C GLN A 248 -2.21 -31.29 18.90
N ILE A 249 -1.93 -32.45 18.33
CA ILE A 249 -2.87 -33.16 17.48
C ILE A 249 -3.88 -33.87 18.38
N LEU A 250 -5.13 -33.41 18.32
CA LEU A 250 -6.22 -33.88 19.17
C LEU A 250 -7.09 -34.90 18.44
N GLU A 251 -7.38 -36.01 19.11
CA GLU A 251 -8.21 -37.10 18.59
C GLU A 251 -9.63 -36.66 18.19
N LYS A 252 -10.19 -35.68 18.91
CA LYS A 252 -11.49 -35.09 18.61
C LYS A 252 -11.53 -34.37 17.26
N GLU A 253 -10.38 -33.84 16.82
CA GLU A 253 -10.24 -33.09 15.59
C GLU A 253 -9.86 -34.02 14.43
N ILE A 254 -9.03 -35.05 14.68
CA ILE A 254 -8.78 -36.14 13.74
C ILE A 254 -10.10 -36.75 13.24
N ARG A 255 -11.05 -37.03 14.15
CA ARG A 255 -12.37 -37.62 13.80
C ARG A 255 -13.22 -36.79 12.83
N LYS A 256 -12.93 -35.50 12.65
CA LYS A 256 -13.64 -34.61 11.71
C LYS A 256 -12.96 -34.53 10.34
N ARG A 257 -11.76 -35.10 10.22
CA ARG A 257 -10.88 -35.01 9.06
C ARG A 257 -10.84 -36.37 8.37
N ARG A 258 -10.53 -36.38 7.07
CA ARG A 258 -10.17 -37.63 6.40
C ARG A 258 -8.77 -38.03 6.88
N ASP A 259 -8.67 -39.20 7.47
CA ASP A 259 -7.41 -39.75 7.95
C ASP A 259 -6.58 -40.28 6.77
N MET A 260 -5.36 -39.77 6.63
CA MET A 260 -4.40 -40.14 5.59
C MET A 260 -3.02 -40.45 6.17
N ARG A 261 -2.93 -40.70 7.49
CA ARG A 261 -1.65 -40.98 8.16
C ARG A 261 -0.94 -42.24 7.67
N ASP A 262 -1.69 -43.20 7.10
CA ASP A 262 -1.15 -44.44 6.54
C ASP A 262 -0.92 -44.37 5.01
N VAL A 263 -1.02 -43.19 4.41
CA VAL A 263 -0.82 -42.98 2.96
C VAL A 263 0.55 -42.37 2.73
N LEU A 264 1.34 -42.98 1.82
CA LEU A 264 2.68 -42.49 1.46
C LEU A 264 2.62 -40.99 1.12
N THR A 265 3.31 -40.19 1.92
CA THR A 265 3.29 -38.72 1.86
C THR A 265 4.71 -38.17 2.07
N PHE A 266 5.11 -37.15 1.33
CA PHE A 266 6.44 -36.53 1.48
C PHE A 266 6.41 -35.06 1.05
N THR A 267 7.42 -34.29 1.49
CA THR A 267 7.65 -32.90 1.03
C THR A 267 8.90 -32.84 0.16
N ILE A 268 8.95 -31.86 -0.76
CA ILE A 268 10.12 -31.61 -1.61
C ILE A 268 10.37 -30.10 -1.65
N ASP A 269 11.44 -29.67 -0.99
CA ASP A 269 11.71 -28.26 -0.69
C ASP A 269 13.19 -27.90 -0.92
N PRO A 270 13.57 -26.62 -0.96
CA PRO A 270 14.97 -26.23 -0.82
C PRO A 270 15.59 -26.78 0.47
N LYS A 271 16.89 -27.11 0.43
CA LYS A 271 17.62 -27.67 1.59
C LYS A 271 17.54 -26.78 2.84
N ASP A 272 17.53 -25.47 2.64
CA ASP A 272 17.50 -24.45 3.69
C ASP A 272 16.08 -24.04 4.15
N ALA A 273 15.03 -24.59 3.54
CA ALA A 273 13.64 -24.35 3.95
C ALA A 273 13.34 -24.91 5.36
N LYS A 274 12.45 -24.23 6.09
CA LYS A 274 12.04 -24.61 7.46
C LYS A 274 10.52 -24.75 7.60
N ASP A 275 9.81 -24.03 6.76
CA ASP A 275 8.37 -23.96 6.58
C ASP A 275 7.97 -24.84 5.38
N PHE A 276 7.57 -26.09 5.65
CA PHE A 276 7.07 -27.00 4.62
C PHE A 276 5.55 -26.84 4.53
N ASP A 277 5.09 -26.02 3.59
CA ASP A 277 3.67 -25.64 3.48
C ASP A 277 2.84 -26.68 2.73
N ASP A 278 3.48 -27.45 1.84
CA ASP A 278 2.83 -28.47 1.02
C ASP A 278 3.51 -29.85 1.11
N ALA A 279 2.67 -30.88 0.96
CA ALA A 279 3.10 -32.27 0.86
C ALA A 279 2.31 -32.97 -0.25
N LEU A 280 2.94 -33.98 -0.85
CA LEU A 280 2.35 -34.82 -1.88
C LEU A 280 2.14 -36.22 -1.34
N SER A 281 0.95 -36.79 -1.60
CA SER A 281 0.70 -38.21 -1.36
C SER A 281 0.46 -38.98 -2.64
N PHE A 282 0.84 -40.26 -2.62
CA PHE A 282 0.68 -41.15 -3.76
C PHE A 282 0.20 -42.53 -3.33
N LYS A 283 -0.84 -43.03 -3.98
CA LYS A 283 -1.36 -44.38 -3.76
C LYS A 283 -1.83 -45.02 -5.06
N VAL A 284 -1.37 -46.24 -5.34
CA VAL A 284 -1.89 -47.06 -6.43
C VAL A 284 -3.24 -47.64 -6.01
N LEU A 285 -4.26 -47.46 -6.85
CA LEU A 285 -5.60 -48.00 -6.68
C LEU A 285 -5.83 -49.22 -7.58
N GLU A 286 -6.98 -49.87 -7.41
CA GLU A 286 -7.42 -50.95 -8.29
C GLU A 286 -7.57 -50.46 -9.75
N GLY A 287 -7.42 -51.39 -10.70
CA GLY A 287 -7.51 -51.07 -12.13
C GLY A 287 -6.35 -50.23 -12.70
N ASN A 288 -5.24 -50.14 -11.96
CA ASN A 288 -4.05 -49.36 -12.34
C ASN A 288 -4.40 -47.87 -12.53
N THR A 289 -5.20 -47.35 -11.59
CA THR A 289 -5.49 -45.93 -11.40
C THR A 289 -4.72 -45.42 -10.17
N TYR A 290 -4.61 -44.11 -10.00
CA TYR A 290 -3.79 -43.51 -8.95
C TYR A 290 -4.60 -42.53 -8.11
N GLU A 291 -4.40 -42.51 -6.79
CA GLU A 291 -4.83 -41.42 -5.91
C GLU A 291 -3.61 -40.54 -5.64
N ILE A 292 -3.70 -39.26 -6.03
CA ILE A 292 -2.69 -38.24 -5.76
C ILE A 292 -3.32 -37.18 -4.85
N GLY A 293 -2.69 -36.93 -3.71
CA GLY A 293 -3.09 -35.86 -2.79
C GLY A 293 -2.10 -34.71 -2.82
N ILE A 294 -2.63 -33.49 -2.86
CA ILE A 294 -1.88 -32.27 -2.53
C ILE A 294 -2.40 -31.79 -1.19
N HIS A 295 -1.51 -31.70 -0.21
CA HIS A 295 -1.83 -31.39 1.18
C HIS A 295 -1.19 -30.06 1.53
N ILE A 296 -1.98 -29.05 1.83
CA ILE A 296 -1.52 -27.73 2.29
C ILE A 296 -1.72 -27.64 3.80
N ALA A 297 -0.75 -27.11 4.53
CA ALA A 297 -0.86 -26.86 5.97
C ALA A 297 -2.18 -26.12 6.33
N ASP A 298 -2.93 -26.63 7.30
CA ASP A 298 -4.20 -26.01 7.73
C ASP A 298 -3.95 -24.84 8.69
N VAL A 299 -3.31 -23.78 8.20
CA VAL A 299 -3.02 -22.55 8.96
C VAL A 299 -4.30 -21.98 9.58
N SER A 300 -5.43 -22.08 8.86
CA SER A 300 -6.75 -21.62 9.30
C SER A 300 -7.29 -22.35 10.55
N HIS A 301 -6.67 -23.47 10.95
CA HIS A 301 -6.96 -24.12 12.21
C HIS A 301 -6.40 -23.32 13.41
N TYR A 302 -5.24 -22.70 13.25
CA TYR A 302 -4.54 -21.97 14.32
C TYR A 302 -4.81 -20.46 14.27
N VAL A 303 -4.92 -19.89 13.08
CA VAL A 303 -5.24 -18.47 12.87
C VAL A 303 -6.75 -18.34 12.67
N GLN A 304 -7.45 -17.97 13.73
CA GLN A 304 -8.91 -17.80 13.73
C GLN A 304 -9.31 -16.35 13.46
N PRO A 305 -10.48 -16.10 12.83
CA PRO A 305 -11.03 -14.77 12.68
C PRO A 305 -11.21 -14.03 14.01
N ASP A 306 -11.13 -12.71 13.96
CA ASP A 306 -11.30 -11.81 15.10
C ASP A 306 -10.28 -12.06 16.23
N THR A 307 -9.05 -12.46 15.87
CA THR A 307 -7.94 -12.65 16.82
C THR A 307 -6.76 -11.74 16.52
N ILE A 308 -5.92 -11.47 17.53
CA ILE A 308 -4.72 -10.65 17.35
C ILE A 308 -3.71 -11.27 16.38
N LEU A 309 -3.76 -12.60 16.17
CA LEU A 309 -2.94 -13.27 15.16
C LEU A 309 -3.43 -13.00 13.75
N GLU A 310 -4.76 -12.98 13.54
CA GLU A 310 -5.32 -12.64 12.23
C GLU A 310 -5.00 -11.19 11.89
N GLU A 311 -5.20 -10.25 12.82
CA GLU A 311 -4.91 -8.83 12.61
C GLU A 311 -3.43 -8.62 12.23
N GLU A 312 -2.50 -9.21 12.96
CA GLU A 312 -1.07 -9.11 12.65
C GLU A 312 -0.72 -9.77 11.30
N ALA A 313 -1.27 -10.95 11.02
CA ALA A 313 -1.03 -11.64 9.74
C ALA A 313 -1.59 -10.83 8.55
N PHE A 314 -2.74 -10.17 8.74
CA PHE A 314 -3.36 -9.30 7.76
C PHE A 314 -2.51 -8.06 7.48
N GLU A 315 -2.00 -7.39 8.51
CA GLU A 315 -1.13 -6.22 8.37
C GLU A 315 0.21 -6.57 7.71
N ARG A 316 0.79 -7.74 8.01
CA ARG A 316 2.01 -8.23 7.35
C ARG A 316 1.77 -8.66 5.91
N ALA A 317 0.61 -9.26 5.63
CA ALA A 317 0.13 -9.80 4.35
C ALA A 317 0.98 -10.93 3.71
N THR A 318 2.30 -10.93 3.87
CA THR A 318 3.21 -11.91 3.29
C THR A 318 4.52 -12.01 4.08
N SER A 319 5.21 -13.15 3.97
CA SER A 319 6.59 -13.29 4.44
C SER A 319 7.54 -12.61 3.44
N ILE A 320 8.51 -11.86 3.95
CA ILE A 320 9.48 -11.14 3.12
C ILE A 320 10.84 -11.82 3.23
N TYR A 321 11.30 -12.37 2.12
CA TYR A 321 12.59 -13.05 2.03
C TYR A 321 13.68 -12.05 1.60
N LEU A 322 14.64 -11.84 2.49
CA LEU A 322 15.86 -11.08 2.24
C LEU A 322 17.02 -12.05 1.99
N VAL A 323 18.16 -11.52 1.57
CA VAL A 323 19.35 -12.32 1.27
C VAL A 323 19.85 -13.10 2.49
N ASP A 324 19.72 -12.55 3.70
CA ASP A 324 20.26 -13.14 4.94
C ASP A 324 19.21 -13.69 5.91
N ARG A 325 17.93 -13.32 5.75
CA ARG A 325 16.86 -13.64 6.70
C ARG A 325 15.48 -13.57 6.06
N VAL A 326 14.49 -14.03 6.82
CA VAL A 326 13.07 -13.87 6.48
C VAL A 326 12.41 -13.00 7.54
N VAL A 327 11.55 -12.08 7.11
CA VAL A 327 10.56 -11.43 7.99
C VAL A 327 9.27 -12.23 7.84
N PRO A 328 8.94 -13.10 8.80
CA PRO A 328 7.82 -14.02 8.64
C PRO A 328 6.48 -13.30 8.82
N MET A 329 5.47 -13.79 8.09
CA MET A 329 4.08 -13.38 8.26
C MET A 329 3.49 -13.89 9.58
N LEU A 330 3.87 -15.12 9.98
CA LEU A 330 3.35 -15.78 11.17
C LEU A 330 4.46 -16.02 12.21
N PRO A 331 4.13 -16.03 13.51
CA PRO A 331 5.09 -16.39 14.54
C PRO A 331 5.68 -17.80 14.32
N GLU A 332 6.93 -17.99 14.74
CA GLU A 332 7.71 -19.22 14.47
C GLU A 332 7.03 -20.50 14.99
N VAL A 333 6.32 -20.43 16.11
CA VAL A 333 5.54 -21.54 16.68
C VAL A 333 4.43 -22.04 15.73
N LEU A 334 3.98 -21.20 14.81
CA LEU A 334 3.04 -21.59 13.76
C LEU A 334 3.79 -21.99 12.50
N SER A 335 4.62 -21.11 11.95
CA SER A 335 5.26 -21.34 10.64
C SER A 335 6.19 -22.56 10.66
N ASN A 336 7.13 -22.61 11.60
CA ASN A 336 8.20 -23.62 11.60
C ASN A 336 7.81 -24.86 12.40
N GLN A 337 6.73 -24.80 13.19
CA GLN A 337 6.34 -25.87 14.11
C GLN A 337 4.95 -26.44 13.80
N ALA A 338 3.87 -25.75 14.13
CA ALA A 338 2.51 -26.31 14.04
C ALA A 338 2.06 -26.57 12.59
N CYS A 339 2.43 -25.70 11.65
CA CYS A 339 2.00 -25.76 10.26
C CYS A 339 3.02 -26.45 9.34
N SER A 340 4.33 -26.33 9.62
CA SER A 340 5.37 -27.00 8.83
C SER A 340 5.18 -28.52 8.85
N LEU A 341 5.02 -29.12 7.66
CA LEU A 341 4.70 -30.53 7.40
C LEU A 341 5.91 -31.45 7.57
N ARG A 342 6.56 -31.37 8.74
CA ARG A 342 7.76 -32.15 9.08
C ARG A 342 7.52 -33.67 9.00
N PRO A 343 8.56 -34.44 8.62
CA PRO A 343 8.48 -35.89 8.56
C PRO A 343 8.27 -36.49 9.96
N HIS A 344 7.55 -37.60 10.00
CA HIS A 344 7.22 -38.39 11.19
C HIS A 344 6.44 -37.63 12.27
N GLU A 345 5.74 -36.56 11.88
CA GLU A 345 4.84 -35.81 12.75
C GLU A 345 3.45 -35.75 12.13
N GLU A 346 2.43 -35.96 12.96
CA GLU A 346 1.05 -35.76 12.54
C GLU A 346 0.76 -34.27 12.34
N LYS A 347 0.13 -33.94 11.20
CA LYS A 347 -0.19 -32.55 10.84
C LYS A 347 -1.58 -32.42 10.26
N TYR A 348 -2.22 -31.30 10.57
CA TYR A 348 -3.49 -30.91 9.99
C TYR A 348 -3.28 -30.22 8.66
N THR A 349 -4.01 -30.67 7.65
CA THR A 349 -3.93 -30.14 6.29
C THR A 349 -5.31 -29.90 5.70
N PHE A 350 -5.37 -29.00 4.74
CA PHE A 350 -6.45 -28.94 3.76
C PHE A 350 -5.94 -29.54 2.46
N SER A 351 -6.72 -30.39 1.81
CA SER A 351 -6.19 -31.19 0.71
C SER A 351 -7.11 -31.22 -0.50
N ALA A 352 -6.47 -31.28 -1.66
CA ALA A 352 -7.07 -31.62 -2.93
C ALA A 352 -6.61 -33.03 -3.30
N ILE A 353 -7.54 -33.96 -3.48
CA ILE A 353 -7.26 -35.37 -3.78
C ILE A 353 -7.86 -35.72 -5.12
N PHE A 354 -7.04 -36.25 -6.01
CA PHE A 354 -7.40 -36.59 -7.38
C PHE A 354 -7.25 -38.08 -7.62
N HIS A 355 -8.24 -38.69 -8.28
CA HIS A 355 -8.11 -40.03 -8.85
C HIS A 355 -7.79 -39.88 -10.32
N LEU A 356 -6.63 -40.40 -10.74
CA LEU A 356 -6.14 -40.30 -12.11
C LEU A 356 -6.18 -41.66 -12.82
N ASP A 357 -6.52 -41.65 -14.11
CA ASP A 357 -6.29 -42.80 -14.98
C ASP A 357 -4.82 -42.92 -15.41
N GLN A 358 -4.50 -43.95 -16.20
CA GLN A 358 -3.15 -44.18 -16.71
C GLN A 358 -2.64 -43.08 -17.66
N ASN A 359 -3.52 -42.21 -18.16
CA ASN A 359 -3.18 -41.08 -19.02
C ASN A 359 -3.18 -39.75 -18.23
N ALA A 360 -3.13 -39.81 -16.89
CA ALA A 360 -3.20 -38.69 -15.98
C ALA A 360 -4.49 -37.84 -16.12
N ARG A 361 -5.58 -38.43 -16.59
CA ARG A 361 -6.88 -37.76 -16.63
C ARG A 361 -7.56 -37.86 -15.27
N VAL A 362 -8.02 -36.72 -14.76
CA VAL A 362 -8.79 -36.67 -13.51
C VAL A 362 -10.15 -37.34 -13.72
N ILE A 363 -10.37 -38.44 -13.02
CA ILE A 363 -11.63 -39.19 -12.97
C ILE A 363 -12.52 -38.68 -11.83
N LYS A 364 -11.89 -38.35 -10.70
CA LYS A 364 -12.58 -37.90 -9.48
C LYS A 364 -11.72 -36.90 -8.73
N GLU A 365 -12.38 -35.95 -8.08
CA GLU A 365 -11.77 -34.98 -7.19
C GLU A 365 -12.46 -34.97 -5.82
N TRP A 366 -11.72 -34.62 -4.79
CA TRP A 366 -12.21 -34.39 -3.44
C TRP A 366 -11.41 -33.26 -2.79
N TYR A 367 -12.10 -32.37 -2.09
CA TYR A 367 -11.48 -31.26 -1.36
C TYR A 367 -11.97 -31.27 0.08
N GLY A 368 -11.06 -31.10 1.04
CA GLY A 368 -11.43 -31.04 2.43
C GLY A 368 -10.26 -31.16 3.40
N LYS A 369 -10.60 -31.13 4.69
CA LYS A 369 -9.62 -31.23 5.77
C LYS A 369 -9.17 -32.69 5.97
N THR A 370 -7.87 -32.88 6.07
CA THR A 370 -7.23 -34.17 6.32
C THR A 370 -6.27 -34.07 7.51
N VAL A 371 -5.84 -35.22 7.99
CA VAL A 371 -4.66 -35.37 8.83
C VAL A 371 -3.67 -36.28 8.10
N ILE A 372 -2.41 -35.87 8.05
CA ILE A 372 -1.32 -36.62 7.42
C ILE A 372 -0.22 -36.90 8.44
N ASN A 373 0.66 -37.84 8.11
CA ASN A 373 1.95 -38.04 8.74
C ASN A 373 2.95 -38.16 7.59
N SER A 374 3.78 -37.13 7.39
CA SER A 374 4.74 -37.13 6.27
C SER A 374 5.79 -38.21 6.52
N ASP A 375 6.00 -39.10 5.56
CA ASP A 375 6.97 -40.17 5.67
C ASP A 375 8.39 -39.64 5.56
N GLU A 376 8.65 -38.69 4.66
CA GLU A 376 10.01 -38.20 4.40
C GLU A 376 10.02 -36.74 3.92
N ARG A 377 11.15 -36.07 4.11
CA ARG A 377 11.46 -34.77 3.52
C ARG A 377 12.59 -34.95 2.53
N PHE A 378 12.43 -34.42 1.32
CA PHE A 378 13.49 -34.39 0.32
C PHE A 378 13.91 -32.96 -0.01
N ALA A 379 15.21 -32.76 -0.27
CA ALA A 379 15.64 -31.65 -1.11
C ALA A 379 15.38 -31.95 -2.59
N TYR A 380 15.27 -30.90 -3.42
CA TYR A 380 15.13 -31.06 -4.87
C TYR A 380 16.23 -31.93 -5.49
N GLU A 381 17.47 -31.77 -5.03
CA GLU A 381 18.62 -32.54 -5.49
C GLU A 381 18.50 -34.03 -5.15
N GLU A 382 18.02 -34.36 -3.95
CA GLU A 382 17.78 -35.74 -3.52
C GLU A 382 16.66 -36.40 -4.34
N ALA A 383 15.53 -35.70 -4.50
CA ALA A 383 14.40 -36.18 -5.30
C ALA A 383 14.82 -36.42 -6.76
N GLN A 384 15.56 -35.48 -7.36
CA GLN A 384 16.08 -35.61 -8.71
C GLN A 384 17.01 -36.84 -8.83
N HIS A 385 17.92 -37.03 -7.87
CA HIS A 385 18.82 -38.18 -7.86
C HIS A 385 18.07 -39.51 -7.83
N ILE A 386 17.06 -39.63 -6.97
CA ILE A 386 16.24 -40.85 -6.86
C ILE A 386 15.50 -41.11 -8.19
N ILE A 387 14.91 -40.08 -8.79
CA ILE A 387 14.18 -40.18 -10.06
C ILE A 387 15.10 -40.65 -11.20
N GLU A 388 16.29 -40.06 -11.32
CA GLU A 388 17.23 -40.38 -12.40
C GLU A 388 17.89 -41.75 -12.26
N THR A 389 18.21 -42.15 -11.03
CA THR A 389 18.93 -43.41 -10.77
C THR A 389 18.02 -44.59 -10.50
N SER A 390 16.76 -44.33 -10.15
CA SER A 390 15.82 -45.34 -9.62
C SER A 390 16.38 -46.09 -8.39
N LYS A 391 17.24 -45.42 -7.62
CA LYS A 391 17.85 -45.96 -6.40
C LYS A 391 17.47 -45.10 -5.19
N PRO A 392 17.24 -45.72 -4.02
CA PRO A 392 16.93 -44.99 -2.79
C PRO A 392 18.18 -44.42 -2.09
N GLU A 393 19.38 -44.71 -2.59
CA GLU A 393 20.64 -44.31 -1.97
C GLU A 393 20.97 -42.86 -2.35
N ILE A 394 20.99 -41.97 -1.36
CA ILE A 394 21.30 -40.55 -1.56
C ILE A 394 22.79 -40.31 -1.24
N PRO A 395 23.58 -39.74 -2.18
CA PRO A 395 24.96 -39.34 -1.91
C PRO A 395 25.08 -38.27 -0.82
N ALA A 396 26.12 -38.37 0.00
CA ALA A 396 26.32 -37.50 1.17
C ALA A 396 26.46 -36.00 0.79
N GLU A 397 26.93 -35.71 -0.42
CA GLU A 397 27.11 -34.34 -0.93
C GLU A 397 25.79 -33.60 -1.18
N ILE A 398 24.72 -34.32 -1.52
CA ILE A 398 23.40 -33.73 -1.79
C ILE A 398 22.41 -33.97 -0.65
N SER A 399 22.73 -34.89 0.27
CA SER A 399 21.84 -35.23 1.36
C SER A 399 21.62 -34.06 2.33
N ILE A 400 20.38 -33.90 2.83
CA ILE A 400 20.00 -32.79 3.73
C ILE A 400 20.51 -32.92 5.16
#